data_AF-A0A2T6IK78-F1
#
_entry.id   AF-A0A2T6IK78-F1
#
_cell.length_a   1.000
_cell.length_b   1.000
_cell.length_c   1.000
_cell.angle_alpha   90.00
_cell.angle_beta   90.00
_cell.angle_gamma   90.00
#
_symmetry.space_group_name_H-M   'P 1'
#
loop_
_entity.id
_entity.type
_entity.pdbx_description
1 polymer ?
#
loop_
_entity_poly.entity_id
_entity_poly.type
_entity_poly.pdbx_seq_one_letter_code
_entity_poly.pdbx_strand_id
1 'polypeptide(L)'
;MATPPERSPSGTNTTSAGSLQTDHLTDKKPAAGGAEEGRNLPMRVMYLHELRAFPDPNIQHMLEECVGKENLIIPKFKSKRIMTWFGICFGVLLLVLIGAVVTAFVNNSMMTGILSLVATLVVSGIVFSLAGRAVTSLMVKQAVTSAEEAFKESKPNVIVASSLGAVVCLQMDIPKLPVLLLSPALDQYYRYMHLKPLASIADYPYVIIVHGSVDSEIPLDDSIRLIETSEVGRCRLEVVDDGHKLSSLTAADFRRWVDEVFERGREAVTKMSQAGVKSVDLSLFQNADVASLS
;
A
#
# COMPACT_ATOMS: atom_id res chain seq x y z
N MET A 1 -35.41 -14.07 22.77
CA MET A 1 -34.62 -15.23 23.24
C MET A 1 -35.24 -16.47 22.65
N ALA A 2 -34.61 -17.02 21.61
CA ALA A 2 -35.02 -18.27 20.98
C ALA A 2 -33.75 -19.09 20.78
N THR A 3 -33.68 -20.23 21.47
CA THR A 3 -32.61 -21.23 21.33
C THR A 3 -32.86 -22.13 20.11
N PRO A 4 -31.80 -22.72 19.55
CA PRO A 4 -31.75 -23.21 18.17
C PRO A 4 -32.10 -24.70 18.04
N PRO A 5 -32.35 -25.21 16.81
CA PRO A 5 -32.48 -26.64 16.57
C PRO A 5 -31.11 -27.31 16.37
N GLU A 6 -30.92 -28.35 17.17
CA GLU A 6 -29.91 -29.40 17.12
C GLU A 6 -30.03 -30.22 15.82
N ARG A 7 -28.91 -30.48 15.12
CA ARG A 7 -28.80 -31.63 14.20
C ARG A 7 -27.40 -32.25 14.21
N SER A 8 -27.45 -33.58 14.21
CA SER A 8 -26.46 -34.59 14.58
C SER A 8 -25.31 -34.80 13.59
N PRO A 9 -24.22 -35.47 14.02
CA PRO A 9 -23.09 -35.83 13.18
C PRO A 9 -23.31 -37.18 12.47
N SER A 10 -22.86 -37.26 11.22
CA SER A 10 -22.73 -38.47 10.40
C SER A 10 -21.31 -38.39 9.84
N GLY A 11 -20.36 -39.24 10.28
CA GLY A 11 -20.03 -40.51 9.62
C GLY A 11 -19.31 -40.26 8.29
N THR A 12 -18.14 -40.79 7.94
CA THR A 12 -17.48 -42.04 8.31
C THR A 12 -16.07 -42.01 7.71
N ASN A 13 -15.11 -42.66 8.40
CA ASN A 13 -13.76 -42.93 7.91
C ASN A 13 -13.77 -43.89 6.71
N THR A 14 -12.94 -43.62 5.71
CA THR A 14 -12.43 -44.65 4.79
C THR A 14 -10.95 -44.42 4.54
N THR A 15 -10.16 -45.22 5.23
CA THR A 15 -8.76 -45.55 4.98
C THR A 15 -8.68 -46.40 3.71
N SER A 16 -7.89 -45.97 2.73
CA SER A 16 -7.48 -46.78 1.59
C SER A 16 -5.95 -46.80 1.55
N ALA A 17 -5.39 -47.92 1.98
CA ALA A 17 -3.99 -48.27 1.80
C ALA A 17 -3.83 -48.89 0.41
N GLY A 18 -3.08 -48.23 -0.47
CA GLY A 18 -2.68 -48.75 -1.77
C GLY A 18 -1.16 -48.87 -1.83
N SER A 19 -0.67 -50.10 -1.88
CA SER A 19 0.73 -50.48 -1.97
C SER A 19 1.26 -50.46 -3.42
N LEU A 20 2.52 -50.03 -3.55
CA LEU A 20 3.57 -50.49 -4.47
C LEU A 20 3.19 -50.88 -5.91
N GLN A 21 3.70 -50.08 -6.86
CA GLN A 21 4.23 -50.62 -8.12
C GLN A 21 5.47 -49.83 -8.53
N THR A 22 6.62 -50.47 -8.38
CA THR A 22 7.92 -50.05 -8.91
C THR A 22 8.01 -50.49 -10.37
N ASP A 23 7.81 -49.58 -11.30
CA ASP A 23 8.15 -49.79 -12.71
C ASP A 23 9.45 -49.07 -13.06
N HIS A 24 10.45 -49.92 -13.30
CA HIS A 24 11.79 -49.59 -13.75
C HIS A 24 11.72 -49.37 -15.27
N LEU A 25 11.65 -48.12 -15.71
CA LEU A 25 11.82 -47.73 -17.11
C LEU A 25 13.06 -46.86 -17.25
N THR A 26 14.11 -47.49 -17.76
CA THR A 26 15.24 -46.86 -18.42
C THR A 26 14.73 -46.04 -19.59
N ASP A 27 14.84 -44.71 -19.50
CA ASP A 27 14.71 -43.87 -20.68
C ASP A 27 15.87 -42.90 -20.85
N LYS A 28 16.40 -42.98 -22.06
CA LYS A 28 17.39 -42.14 -22.72
C LYS A 28 17.46 -40.71 -22.18
N LYS A 29 18.65 -40.33 -21.69
CA LYS A 29 19.12 -38.96 -21.56
C LYS A 29 19.07 -38.27 -22.95
N PRO A 30 18.11 -37.37 -23.22
CA PRO A 30 18.22 -36.47 -24.35
C PRO A 30 19.26 -35.42 -23.98
N ALA A 31 20.09 -35.04 -24.94
CA ALA A 31 21.01 -33.93 -24.78
C ALA A 31 20.22 -32.67 -24.43
N ALA A 32 20.32 -32.22 -23.17
CA ALA A 32 19.84 -30.93 -22.70
C ALA A 32 20.73 -29.84 -23.33
N GLY A 33 20.38 -29.45 -24.54
CA GLY A 33 20.98 -28.35 -25.27
C GLY A 33 19.86 -27.61 -26.00
N GLY A 34 19.30 -26.59 -25.36
CA GLY A 34 18.32 -25.68 -25.96
C GLY A 34 17.03 -25.57 -25.17
N ALA A 35 16.95 -24.55 -24.29
CA ALA A 35 15.75 -23.79 -23.91
C ALA A 35 15.86 -23.07 -22.53
N GLU A 36 17.02 -23.02 -21.87
CA GLU A 36 17.19 -22.23 -20.61
C GLU A 36 17.60 -20.76 -20.81
N GLU A 37 17.48 -20.22 -22.03
CA GLU A 37 17.80 -18.80 -22.30
C GLU A 37 16.56 -17.89 -22.35
N GLY A 38 15.47 -18.29 -21.70
CA GLY A 38 14.44 -17.38 -21.24
C GLY A 38 14.93 -16.64 -19.99
N ARG A 39 15.92 -15.75 -20.14
CA ARG A 39 16.52 -14.97 -19.04
C ARG A 39 15.42 -14.40 -18.15
N ASN A 40 15.31 -14.92 -16.92
CA ASN A 40 14.40 -14.43 -15.89
C ASN A 40 14.60 -12.92 -15.75
N LEU A 41 13.59 -12.16 -16.14
CA LEU A 41 13.58 -10.72 -15.93
C LEU A 41 13.71 -10.45 -14.43
N PRO A 42 14.66 -9.62 -14.00
CA PRO A 42 14.77 -9.29 -12.59
C PRO A 42 13.52 -8.52 -12.17
N MET A 43 12.81 -9.06 -11.18
CA MET A 43 11.71 -8.37 -10.51
C MET A 43 12.27 -7.13 -9.80
N ARG A 44 11.67 -5.97 -10.05
CA ARG A 44 12.05 -4.68 -9.47
C ARG A 44 10.86 -4.11 -8.72
N VAL A 45 10.98 -4.05 -7.40
CA VAL A 45 9.89 -3.65 -6.52
C VAL A 45 10.11 -2.22 -6.06
N MET A 46 9.09 -1.38 -6.24
CA MET A 46 9.03 -0.08 -5.58
C MET A 46 8.17 -0.18 -4.33
N TYR A 47 8.75 0.13 -3.17
CA TYR A 47 8.05 0.14 -1.89
C TYR A 47 7.64 1.55 -1.48
N LEU A 48 6.33 1.82 -1.49
CA LEU A 48 5.70 3.05 -1.06
C LEU A 48 5.28 2.92 0.39
N HIS A 49 6.09 3.48 1.29
CA HIS A 49 5.86 3.42 2.73
C HIS A 49 4.81 4.45 3.21
N GLU A 50 4.53 4.50 4.51
CA GLU A 50 3.72 5.57 5.12
C GLU A 50 4.27 6.98 4.84
N LEU A 51 3.49 8.05 5.03
CA LEU A 51 4.00 9.44 4.91
C LEU A 51 5.02 9.87 5.99
N ARG A 52 5.65 8.90 6.66
CA ARG A 52 6.77 9.11 7.58
C ARG A 52 8.04 9.43 6.82
N ALA A 53 9.01 9.97 7.54
CA ALA A 53 10.31 10.32 6.97
C ALA A 53 11.10 9.09 6.50
N PHE A 54 10.82 7.93 7.10
CA PHE A 54 11.50 6.68 6.86
C PHE A 54 10.48 5.54 6.79
N PRO A 55 10.76 4.49 6.00
CA PRO A 55 9.96 3.28 5.95
C PRO A 55 9.97 2.53 7.29
N ASP A 56 8.99 1.63 7.48
CA ASP A 56 9.06 0.64 8.55
C ASP A 56 10.26 -0.29 8.31
N PRO A 57 11.23 -0.37 9.26
CA PRO A 57 12.44 -1.14 9.08
C PRO A 57 12.17 -2.65 8.94
N ASN A 58 11.10 -3.17 9.55
CA ASN A 58 10.75 -4.59 9.47
C ASN A 58 10.26 -4.93 8.07
N ILE A 59 9.32 -4.15 7.53
CA ILE A 59 8.80 -4.37 6.17
C ILE A 59 9.91 -4.17 5.13
N GLN A 60 10.73 -3.13 5.31
CA GLN A 60 11.89 -2.91 4.44
C GLN A 60 12.82 -4.13 4.46
N HIS A 61 13.22 -4.62 5.65
CA HIS A 61 14.11 -5.78 5.77
C HIS A 61 13.50 -7.03 5.12
N MET A 62 12.22 -7.30 5.35
CA MET A 62 11.53 -8.43 4.73
C MET A 62 11.53 -8.32 3.20
N LEU A 63 11.26 -7.13 2.64
CA LEU A 63 11.30 -6.91 1.20
C LEU A 63 12.74 -7.03 0.64
N GLU A 64 13.74 -6.51 1.34
CA GLU A 64 15.15 -6.66 0.95
C GLU A 64 15.57 -8.14 0.90
N GLU A 65 15.12 -8.96 1.86
CA GLU A 65 15.35 -10.41 1.89
C GLU A 65 14.58 -11.14 0.78
N CYS A 66 13.43 -10.62 0.35
CA CYS A 66 12.62 -11.20 -0.73
C CYS A 66 13.26 -10.97 -2.11
N VAL A 67 13.57 -9.72 -2.43
CA VAL A 67 13.89 -9.31 -3.82
C VAL A 67 15.34 -8.93 -4.04
N GLY A 68 16.12 -8.78 -2.97
CA GLY A 68 17.48 -8.24 -3.03
C GLY A 68 17.46 -6.72 -2.92
N LYS A 69 18.48 -6.16 -2.27
CA LYS A 69 18.57 -4.73 -1.97
C LYS A 69 18.67 -3.86 -3.24
N GLU A 70 19.31 -4.38 -4.27
CA GLU A 70 19.48 -3.75 -5.58
C GLU A 70 18.19 -3.65 -6.39
N ASN A 71 17.21 -4.51 -6.10
CA ASN A 71 15.93 -4.56 -6.79
C ASN A 71 14.81 -3.86 -6.01
N LEU A 72 15.11 -3.36 -4.80
CA LEU A 72 14.17 -2.65 -3.96
C LEU A 72 14.39 -1.14 -4.06
N ILE A 73 13.38 -0.43 -4.55
CA ILE A 73 13.38 1.02 -4.70
C ILE A 73 12.47 1.64 -3.64
N ILE A 74 13.03 2.54 -2.82
CA ILE A 74 12.30 3.21 -1.74
C ILE A 74 12.42 4.74 -1.93
N PRO A 75 11.39 5.42 -2.47
CA PRO A 75 11.40 6.86 -2.62
C PRO A 75 11.37 7.57 -1.25
N LYS A 76 12.08 8.69 -1.14
CA LYS A 76 12.14 9.49 0.11
C LYS A 76 11.15 10.65 0.05
N PHE A 77 10.02 10.55 0.76
CA PHE A 77 8.94 11.54 0.71
C PHE A 77 9.25 12.92 1.33
N LYS A 78 10.43 13.15 1.91
CA LYS A 78 10.87 14.43 2.52
C LYS A 78 9.87 15.04 3.52
N SER A 79 8.95 14.26 4.06
CA SER A 79 7.83 14.72 4.91
C SER A 79 8.26 15.38 6.21
N LYS A 80 9.41 14.98 6.76
CA LYS A 80 10.01 15.60 7.96
C LYS A 80 10.12 17.11 7.84
N ARG A 81 10.54 17.61 6.66
CA ARG A 81 10.73 19.04 6.44
C ARG A 81 9.40 19.79 6.54
N ILE A 82 8.34 19.28 5.90
CA ILE A 82 7.01 19.90 5.96
C ILE A 82 6.50 19.91 7.39
N MET A 83 6.57 18.77 8.09
CA MET A 83 6.09 18.66 9.47
C MET A 83 6.85 19.59 10.44
N THR A 84 8.17 19.74 10.27
CA THR A 84 8.97 20.68 11.07
C THR A 84 8.54 22.12 10.83
N TRP A 85 8.38 22.54 9.58
CA TRP A 85 7.92 23.90 9.26
C TRP A 85 6.51 24.17 9.78
N PHE A 86 5.61 23.20 9.65
CA PHE A 86 4.27 23.29 10.22
C PHE A 86 4.31 23.48 11.74
N GLY A 87 5.09 22.66 12.45
CA GLY A 87 5.24 22.75 13.90
C GLY A 87 5.79 24.11 14.36
N ILE A 88 6.79 24.64 13.65
CA ILE A 88 7.36 25.97 13.95
C ILE A 88 6.31 27.07 13.72
N CYS A 89 5.67 27.10 12.55
CA CYS A 89 4.66 28.11 12.23
C CYS A 89 3.48 28.07 13.21
N PHE A 90 3.00 26.87 13.54
CA PHE A 90 1.91 26.69 14.49
C PHE A 90 2.30 27.09 15.92
N GLY A 91 3.52 26.75 16.35
CA GLY A 91 4.05 27.18 17.64
C GLY A 91 4.14 28.69 17.78
N VAL A 92 4.65 29.38 16.75
CA VAL A 92 4.68 30.86 16.71
C VAL A 92 3.28 31.46 16.78
N LEU A 93 2.32 30.90 16.03
CA LEU A 93 0.93 31.34 16.08
C LEU A 93 0.34 31.22 17.50
N LEU A 94 0.55 30.08 18.16
CA LEU A 94 0.06 29.86 19.52
C LEU A 94 0.67 30.86 20.52
N LEU A 95 1.97 31.17 20.40
CA LEU A 95 2.62 32.17 21.24
C LEU A 95 2.00 33.57 21.07
N VAL A 96 1.70 33.96 19.83
CA VAL A 96 1.02 35.24 19.54
C VAL A 96 -0.38 35.27 20.14
N LEU A 97 -1.16 34.18 19.99
CA LEU A 97 -2.50 34.07 20.55
C LEU A 97 -2.50 34.10 22.09
N ILE A 98 -1.55 33.41 22.74
CA ILE A 98 -1.38 33.46 24.19
C ILE A 98 -1.01 34.88 24.65
N GLY A 99 -0.10 35.56 23.94
CA GLY A 99 0.26 36.95 24.23
C GLY A 99 -0.95 37.90 24.16
N ALA A 100 -1.83 37.71 23.16
CA ALA A 100 -3.07 38.47 23.04
C ALA A 100 -4.03 38.22 24.22
N VAL A 101 -4.18 36.95 24.65
CA VAL A 101 -5.00 36.59 25.82
C VAL A 101 -4.45 37.23 27.10
N VAL A 102 -3.14 37.15 27.32
CA VAL A 102 -2.48 37.79 28.48
C VAL A 102 -2.70 39.31 28.46
N THR A 103 -2.51 39.94 27.30
CA THR A 103 -2.75 41.38 27.14
C THR A 103 -4.20 41.76 27.44
N ALA A 104 -5.17 40.92 27.04
CA ALA A 104 -6.58 41.13 27.35
C ALA A 104 -6.87 41.04 28.85
N PHE A 105 -6.24 40.11 29.57
CA PHE A 105 -6.37 40.00 31.04
C PHE A 105 -5.72 41.17 31.79
N VAL A 106 -4.59 41.69 31.32
CA VAL A 106 -3.86 42.78 31.99
C VAL A 106 -4.53 44.14 31.75
N ASN A 107 -4.96 44.41 30.51
CA ASN A 107 -5.40 45.76 30.13
C ASN A 107 -6.91 46.00 30.21
N ASN A 108 -7.72 44.94 30.35
CA ASN A 108 -9.19 45.04 30.33
C ASN A 108 -9.82 44.34 31.54
N SER A 109 -11.13 44.12 31.46
CA SER A 109 -11.89 43.38 32.47
C SER A 109 -11.59 41.87 32.43
N MET A 110 -11.78 41.18 33.57
CA MET A 110 -11.71 39.72 33.67
C MET A 110 -12.61 39.01 32.64
N MET A 111 -13.79 39.57 32.36
CA MET A 111 -14.71 39.04 31.35
C MET A 111 -14.11 39.06 29.93
N THR A 112 -13.42 40.15 29.59
CA THR A 112 -12.72 40.27 28.29
C THR A 112 -11.62 39.22 28.16
N GLY A 113 -10.85 38.97 29.23
CA GLY A 113 -9.82 37.93 29.26
C GLY A 113 -10.38 36.52 29.03
N ILE A 114 -11.45 36.15 29.75
CA ILE A 114 -12.12 34.85 29.59
C ILE A 114 -12.67 34.69 28.17
N LEU A 115 -13.34 35.71 27.63
CA LEU A 115 -13.88 35.68 26.27
C LEU A 115 -12.77 35.50 25.24
N SER A 116 -11.65 36.21 25.41
CA SER A 116 -10.47 36.07 24.54
C SER A 116 -9.87 34.66 24.62
N LEU A 117 -9.82 34.05 25.80
CA LEU A 117 -9.32 32.69 25.97
C LEU A 117 -10.19 31.67 25.22
N VAL A 118 -11.51 31.74 25.38
CA VAL A 118 -12.45 30.86 24.67
C VAL A 118 -12.33 31.04 23.16
N ALA A 119 -12.27 32.29 22.68
CA ALA A 119 -12.07 32.59 21.26
C ALA A 119 -10.75 31.99 20.73
N THR A 120 -9.65 32.13 21.47
CA THR A 120 -8.35 31.55 21.12
C THR A 120 -8.41 30.03 21.00
N LEU A 121 -9.09 29.34 21.93
CA LEU A 121 -9.22 27.88 21.87
C LEU A 121 -10.02 27.44 20.63
N VAL A 122 -11.13 28.13 20.33
CA VAL A 122 -11.95 27.85 19.14
C VAL A 122 -11.17 28.08 17.86
N VAL A 123 -10.52 29.25 17.73
CA VAL A 123 -9.71 29.59 16.55
C VAL A 123 -8.55 28.61 16.39
N SER A 124 -7.85 28.25 17.47
CA SER A 124 -6.75 27.28 17.42
C SER A 124 -7.23 25.91 16.95
N GLY A 125 -8.39 25.43 17.42
CA GLY A 125 -8.98 24.18 16.97
C GLY A 125 -9.34 24.19 15.48
N ILE A 126 -9.95 25.27 14.99
CA ILE A 126 -10.30 25.44 13.56
C ILE A 126 -9.02 25.48 12.71
N VAL A 127 -8.05 26.32 13.09
CA VAL A 127 -6.78 26.47 12.35
C VAL A 127 -6.02 25.14 12.34
N PHE A 128 -5.92 24.44 13.48
CA PHE A 128 -5.25 23.15 13.55
C PHE A 128 -5.89 22.11 12.63
N SER A 129 -7.24 22.03 12.61
CA SER A 129 -7.97 21.11 11.75
C SER A 129 -7.74 21.41 10.26
N LEU A 130 -7.89 22.68 9.85
CA LEU A 130 -7.70 23.08 8.45
C LEU A 130 -6.24 22.95 8.00
N ALA A 131 -5.31 23.36 8.85
CA ALA A 131 -3.88 23.29 8.55
C ALA A 131 -3.39 21.85 8.51
N GLY A 132 -3.87 20.97 9.41
CA GLY A 132 -3.55 19.54 9.37
C GLY A 132 -3.90 18.92 8.02
N ARG A 133 -5.10 19.19 7.50
CA ARG A 133 -5.53 18.71 6.18
C ARG A 133 -4.70 19.28 5.04
N ALA A 134 -4.42 20.58 5.09
CA ALA A 134 -3.58 21.22 4.09
C ALA A 134 -2.17 20.60 4.08
N VAL A 135 -1.58 20.37 5.25
CA VAL A 135 -0.27 19.71 5.41
C VAL A 135 -0.30 18.28 4.89
N THR A 136 -1.30 17.48 5.26
CA THR A 136 -1.44 16.10 4.76
C THR A 136 -1.57 16.07 3.24
N SER A 137 -2.39 16.97 2.65
CA SER A 137 -2.52 17.08 1.19
C SER A 137 -1.19 17.43 0.51
N LEU A 138 -0.44 18.39 1.08
CA LEU A 138 0.88 18.76 0.56
C LEU A 138 1.89 17.60 0.68
N MET A 139 1.86 16.86 1.78
CA MET A 139 2.70 15.68 1.98
C MET A 139 2.40 14.58 0.97
N VAL A 140 1.11 14.29 0.71
CA VAL A 140 0.72 13.30 -0.31
C VAL A 140 1.17 13.76 -1.70
N LYS A 141 0.91 15.02 -2.08
CA LYS A 141 1.35 15.56 -3.37
C LYS A 141 2.86 15.45 -3.56
N GLN A 142 3.64 15.81 -2.54
CA GLN A 142 5.09 15.68 -2.59
C GLN A 142 5.54 14.21 -2.68
N ALA A 143 4.88 13.31 -1.94
CA ALA A 143 5.16 11.89 -1.98
C ALA A 143 4.88 11.28 -3.37
N VAL A 144 3.78 11.68 -4.01
CA VAL A 144 3.42 11.29 -5.38
C VAL A 144 4.50 11.74 -6.36
N THR A 145 4.88 13.02 -6.35
CA THR A 145 5.95 13.53 -7.24
C THR A 145 7.26 12.76 -7.02
N SER A 146 7.65 12.53 -5.77
CA SER A 146 8.88 11.77 -5.47
C SER A 146 8.81 10.31 -5.90
N ALA A 147 7.64 9.67 -5.81
CA ALA A 147 7.43 8.31 -6.25
C ALA A 147 7.45 8.21 -7.79
N GLU A 148 6.87 9.18 -8.49
CA GLU A 148 6.89 9.25 -9.96
C GLU A 148 8.30 9.50 -10.50
N GLU A 149 9.09 10.35 -9.85
CA GLU A 149 10.51 10.54 -10.17
C GLU A 149 11.28 9.23 -10.01
N ALA A 150 11.12 8.53 -8.88
CA ALA A 150 11.75 7.24 -8.63
C ALA A 150 11.30 6.17 -9.63
N PHE A 151 10.01 6.16 -10.01
CA PHE A 151 9.47 5.27 -11.02
C PHE A 151 10.14 5.49 -12.39
N LYS A 152 10.24 6.75 -12.83
CA LYS A 152 10.86 7.11 -14.12
C LYS A 152 12.32 6.69 -14.19
N GLU A 153 13.05 6.81 -13.09
CA GLU A 153 14.47 6.45 -12.99
C GLU A 153 14.69 4.93 -12.98
N SER A 154 13.94 4.21 -12.13
CA SER A 154 14.20 2.80 -11.84
C SER A 154 13.35 1.80 -12.64
N LYS A 155 12.27 2.27 -13.27
CA LYS A 155 11.31 1.45 -14.04
C LYS A 155 10.92 0.16 -13.30
N PRO A 156 10.37 0.26 -12.07
CA PRO A 156 9.92 -0.90 -11.32
C PRO A 156 8.78 -1.59 -12.09
N ASN A 157 8.58 -2.87 -11.82
CA ASN A 157 7.50 -3.66 -12.43
C ASN A 157 6.48 -4.19 -11.41
N VAL A 158 6.73 -4.00 -10.11
CA VAL A 158 5.77 -4.25 -9.04
C VAL A 158 5.80 -3.10 -8.05
N ILE A 159 4.63 -2.73 -7.51
CA ILE A 159 4.53 -1.76 -6.41
C ILE A 159 4.05 -2.49 -5.15
N VAL A 160 4.77 -2.29 -4.06
CA VAL A 160 4.30 -2.66 -2.72
C VAL A 160 3.97 -1.35 -2.01
N ALA A 161 2.79 -1.22 -1.42
CA ALA A 161 2.38 0.02 -0.77
C ALA A 161 1.71 -0.25 0.58
N SER A 162 2.17 0.42 1.63
CA SER A 162 1.65 0.24 3.01
C SER A 162 0.85 1.45 3.46
N SER A 163 -0.33 1.26 4.07
CA SER A 163 -1.10 2.33 4.72
C SER A 163 -1.30 3.54 3.78
N LEU A 164 -0.85 4.74 4.13
CA LEU A 164 -0.94 5.94 3.28
C LEU A 164 -0.10 5.85 1.99
N GLY A 165 0.88 4.95 1.91
CA GLY A 165 1.59 4.65 0.67
C GLY A 165 0.66 4.15 -0.43
N ALA A 166 -0.46 3.52 -0.08
CA ALA A 166 -1.49 3.12 -1.05
C ALA A 166 -2.19 4.34 -1.68
N VAL A 167 -2.41 5.42 -0.90
CA VAL A 167 -2.95 6.69 -1.41
C VAL A 167 -1.99 7.30 -2.42
N VAL A 168 -0.68 7.27 -2.12
CA VAL A 168 0.37 7.69 -3.05
C VAL A 168 0.31 6.85 -4.31
N CYS A 169 0.35 5.52 -4.20
CA CYS A 169 0.30 4.58 -5.31
C CYS A 169 -0.86 4.84 -6.29
N LEU A 170 -2.06 5.12 -5.75
CA LEU A 170 -3.27 5.30 -6.54
C LEU A 170 -3.40 6.69 -7.16
N GLN A 171 -2.61 7.66 -6.69
CA GLN A 171 -2.58 9.02 -7.23
C GLN A 171 -1.42 9.28 -8.20
N MET A 172 -0.49 8.34 -8.35
CA MET A 172 0.60 8.45 -9.32
C MET A 172 0.09 8.40 -10.76
N ASP A 173 0.63 9.27 -11.61
CA ASP A 173 0.43 9.28 -13.06
C ASP A 173 1.51 8.45 -13.76
N ILE A 174 1.41 7.13 -13.57
CA ILE A 174 2.30 6.11 -14.16
C ILE A 174 1.45 5.01 -14.82
N PRO A 175 2.04 4.17 -15.70
CA PRO A 175 1.39 2.94 -16.15
C PRO A 175 0.92 2.10 -14.96
N LYS A 176 -0.27 1.52 -15.08
CA LYS A 176 -0.85 0.65 -14.07
C LYS A 176 -0.04 -0.63 -13.98
N LEU A 177 0.48 -0.88 -12.79
CA LEU A 177 1.31 -2.02 -12.47
C LEU A 177 0.58 -3.02 -11.57
N PRO A 178 1.06 -4.25 -11.46
CA PRO A 178 0.68 -5.16 -10.38
C PRO A 178 1.04 -4.56 -9.02
N VAL A 179 0.14 -4.68 -8.04
CA VAL A 179 0.29 -4.04 -6.73
C VAL A 179 0.04 -5.00 -5.57
N LEU A 180 0.88 -4.91 -4.54
CA LEU A 180 0.64 -5.47 -3.21
C LEU A 180 0.33 -4.33 -2.24
N LEU A 181 -0.88 -4.30 -1.69
CA LEU A 181 -1.33 -3.32 -0.70
C LEU A 181 -1.30 -3.94 0.69
N LEU A 182 -0.61 -3.29 1.63
CA LEU A 182 -0.51 -3.69 3.04
C LEU A 182 -1.33 -2.72 3.89
N SER A 183 -2.44 -3.19 4.46
CA SER A 183 -3.38 -2.41 5.27
C SER A 183 -3.65 -1.02 4.66
N PRO A 184 -4.25 -0.90 3.45
CA PRO A 184 -4.34 0.36 2.72
C PRO A 184 -5.22 1.41 3.42
N ALA A 185 -4.68 2.62 3.65
CA ALA A 185 -5.36 3.71 4.39
C ALA A 185 -6.19 4.65 3.50
N LEU A 186 -6.79 4.12 2.43
CA LEU A 186 -7.46 4.93 1.42
C LEU A 186 -8.69 5.64 1.97
N ASP A 187 -9.70 4.87 2.40
CA ASP A 187 -10.96 5.42 2.88
C ASP A 187 -10.75 6.27 4.13
N GLN A 188 -9.80 5.90 4.99
CA GLN A 188 -9.37 6.74 6.11
C GLN A 188 -8.85 8.11 5.64
N TYR A 189 -7.97 8.15 4.62
CA TYR A 189 -7.49 9.40 4.03
C TYR A 189 -8.63 10.23 3.42
N TYR A 190 -9.51 9.64 2.61
CA TYR A 190 -10.63 10.35 2.00
C TYR A 190 -11.60 10.91 3.06
N ARG A 191 -11.92 10.12 4.10
CA ARG A 191 -12.72 10.58 5.26
C ARG A 191 -12.05 11.74 5.99
N TYR A 192 -10.75 11.60 6.30
CA TYR A 192 -9.95 12.64 6.94
C TYR A 192 -9.90 13.93 6.11
N MET A 193 -9.92 13.82 4.78
CA MET A 193 -9.88 14.98 3.87
C MET A 193 -11.28 15.52 3.49
N HIS A 194 -12.37 14.89 3.94
CA HIS A 194 -13.75 15.14 3.45
C HIS A 194 -13.85 15.13 1.92
N LEU A 195 -13.12 14.21 1.31
CA LEU A 195 -13.18 13.96 -0.13
C LEU A 195 -14.16 12.82 -0.39
N LYS A 196 -14.83 12.85 -1.55
CA LYS A 196 -15.61 11.69 -1.98
C LYS A 196 -14.66 10.52 -2.23
N PRO A 197 -14.99 9.29 -1.77
CA PRO A 197 -14.22 8.12 -2.14
C PRO A 197 -14.33 7.94 -3.66
N LEU A 198 -13.20 8.09 -4.34
CA LEU A 198 -13.08 7.94 -5.79
C LEU A 198 -12.03 6.89 -6.17
N ALA A 199 -11.38 6.30 -5.18
CA ALA A 199 -10.34 5.34 -5.44
C ALA A 199 -10.96 4.01 -5.85
N SER A 200 -10.51 3.52 -6.99
CA SER A 200 -10.86 2.22 -7.53
C SER A 200 -9.58 1.53 -7.95
N ILE A 201 -9.54 0.22 -7.74
CA ILE A 201 -8.48 -0.65 -8.25
C ILE A 201 -8.90 -1.38 -9.53
N ALA A 202 -10.03 -0.99 -10.14
CA ALA A 202 -10.56 -1.57 -11.36
C ALA A 202 -9.57 -1.51 -12.54
N ASP A 203 -8.70 -0.51 -12.62
CA ASP A 203 -7.79 -0.36 -13.76
C ASP A 203 -6.44 -1.05 -13.55
N TYR A 204 -6.22 -1.69 -12.40
CA TYR A 204 -4.96 -2.34 -12.08
C TYR A 204 -4.92 -3.77 -12.65
N PRO A 205 -3.78 -4.21 -13.23
CA PRO A 205 -3.65 -5.55 -13.81
C PRO A 205 -3.93 -6.67 -12.81
N TYR A 206 -3.34 -6.56 -11.63
CA TYR A 206 -3.50 -7.53 -10.55
C TYR A 206 -3.20 -6.88 -9.20
N VAL A 207 -4.04 -7.11 -8.20
CA VAL A 207 -3.88 -6.53 -6.84
C VAL A 207 -4.05 -7.59 -5.76
N ILE A 208 -3.09 -7.67 -4.84
CA ILE A 208 -3.29 -8.37 -3.57
C ILE A 208 -3.43 -7.31 -2.49
N ILE A 209 -4.47 -7.40 -1.67
CA ILE A 209 -4.63 -6.61 -0.44
C ILE A 209 -4.37 -7.55 0.73
N VAL A 210 -3.42 -7.22 1.61
CA VAL A 210 -3.16 -7.91 2.86
C VAL A 210 -3.61 -7.01 4.00
N HIS A 211 -4.47 -7.50 4.89
CA HIS A 211 -5.03 -6.70 5.97
C HIS A 211 -5.09 -7.48 7.28
N GLY A 212 -4.76 -6.83 8.40
CA GLY A 212 -4.84 -7.43 9.73
C GLY A 212 -6.28 -7.53 10.24
N SER A 213 -6.72 -8.71 10.69
CA SER A 213 -8.06 -8.97 11.23
C SER A 213 -8.39 -8.09 12.45
N VAL A 214 -7.36 -7.70 13.21
CA VAL A 214 -7.47 -6.89 14.44
C VAL A 214 -6.79 -5.53 14.27
N ASP A 215 -6.70 -5.02 13.03
CA ASP A 215 -6.23 -3.67 12.75
C ASP A 215 -7.16 -2.62 13.38
N SER A 216 -6.67 -1.97 14.45
CA SER A 216 -7.37 -0.90 15.16
C SER A 216 -7.16 0.49 14.54
N GLU A 217 -6.21 0.64 13.60
CA GLU A 217 -5.89 1.91 12.94
C GLU A 217 -6.70 2.08 11.65
N ILE A 218 -6.84 1.00 10.87
CA ILE A 218 -7.58 0.97 9.60
C ILE A 218 -8.60 -0.18 9.63
N PRO A 219 -9.90 0.13 9.61
CA PRO A 219 -10.94 -0.90 9.59
C PRO A 219 -10.80 -1.83 8.38
N LEU A 220 -10.91 -3.14 8.61
CA LEU A 220 -10.91 -4.16 7.55
C LEU A 220 -11.98 -3.89 6.47
N ASP A 221 -13.13 -3.34 6.87
CA ASP A 221 -14.21 -2.96 5.95
C ASP A 221 -13.76 -2.00 4.85
N ASP A 222 -12.74 -1.17 5.10
CA ASP A 222 -12.17 -0.26 4.08
C ASP A 222 -11.53 -1.08 2.94
N SER A 223 -10.83 -2.17 3.27
CA SER A 223 -10.24 -3.10 2.30
C SER A 223 -11.28 -3.96 1.59
N ILE A 224 -12.36 -4.36 2.28
CA ILE A 224 -13.50 -5.05 1.67
C ILE A 224 -14.17 -4.17 0.61
N ARG A 225 -14.45 -2.90 0.92
CA ARG A 225 -15.00 -1.96 -0.08
C ARG A 225 -14.05 -1.71 -1.24
N LEU A 226 -12.74 -1.65 -0.98
CA LEU A 226 -11.76 -1.45 -2.04
C LEU A 226 -11.74 -2.64 -3.02
N ILE A 227 -11.80 -3.88 -2.52
CA ILE A 227 -11.79 -5.06 -3.40
C ILE A 227 -13.06 -5.17 -4.24
N GLU A 228 -14.21 -4.73 -3.74
CA GLU A 228 -15.47 -4.66 -4.48
C GLU A 228 -15.41 -3.75 -5.72
N THR A 229 -14.40 -2.88 -5.82
CA THR A 229 -14.19 -2.04 -7.01
C THR A 229 -13.53 -2.77 -8.17
N SER A 230 -12.99 -3.97 -7.98
CA SER A 230 -12.27 -4.72 -9.00
C SER A 230 -13.02 -5.98 -9.45
N GLU A 231 -12.70 -6.45 -10.66
CA GLU A 231 -13.29 -7.65 -11.22
C GLU A 231 -12.72 -8.92 -10.56
N VAL A 232 -13.56 -9.94 -10.47
CA VAL A 232 -13.18 -11.25 -9.93
C VAL A 232 -11.98 -11.80 -10.69
N GLY A 233 -10.96 -12.25 -9.96
CA GLY A 233 -9.73 -12.81 -10.52
C GLY A 233 -8.62 -11.78 -10.79
N ARG A 234 -8.91 -10.48 -10.76
CA ARG A 234 -7.89 -9.41 -10.83
C ARG A 234 -7.48 -8.87 -9.47
N CYS A 235 -8.16 -9.30 -8.41
CA CYS A 235 -7.85 -8.92 -7.05
C CYS A 235 -8.08 -10.08 -6.08
N ARG A 236 -7.38 -10.06 -4.93
CA ARG A 236 -7.73 -10.87 -3.76
C ARG A 236 -7.40 -10.15 -2.46
N LEU A 237 -8.19 -10.43 -1.42
CA LEU A 237 -8.01 -9.93 -0.06
C LEU A 237 -7.52 -11.08 0.80
N GLU A 238 -6.32 -10.95 1.35
CA GLU A 238 -5.72 -11.82 2.35
C GLU A 238 -5.93 -11.19 3.72
N VAL A 239 -6.69 -11.86 4.59
CA VAL A 239 -6.89 -11.43 5.97
C VAL A 239 -6.00 -12.26 6.88
N VAL A 240 -5.11 -11.60 7.62
CA VAL A 240 -4.16 -12.25 8.54
C VAL A 240 -4.52 -11.92 9.98
N ASP A 241 -4.28 -12.85 10.91
CA ASP A 241 -4.61 -12.63 12.33
C ASP A 241 -3.57 -11.74 13.04
N ASP A 242 -3.59 -10.45 12.71
CA ASP A 242 -2.60 -9.45 13.13
C ASP A 242 -3.19 -8.03 13.19
N GLY A 243 -2.43 -7.09 13.73
CA GLY A 243 -2.75 -5.67 13.75
C GLY A 243 -2.22 -4.90 12.54
N HIS A 244 -2.28 -3.57 12.62
CA HIS A 244 -1.95 -2.66 11.51
C HIS A 244 -0.58 -2.91 10.87
N LYS A 245 0.43 -3.17 11.71
CA LYS A 245 1.84 -3.31 11.30
C LYS A 245 2.18 -4.66 10.70
N LEU A 246 1.26 -5.63 10.76
CA LEU A 246 1.46 -6.98 10.27
C LEU A 246 2.76 -7.62 10.81
N SER A 247 2.97 -7.49 12.12
CA SER A 247 4.22 -7.86 12.81
C SER A 247 4.51 -9.36 12.91
N SER A 248 3.51 -10.20 12.72
CA SER A 248 3.60 -11.67 12.72
C SER A 248 4.11 -12.24 11.40
N LEU A 249 4.16 -11.41 10.34
CA LEU A 249 4.53 -11.86 9.02
C LEU A 249 6.02 -12.13 8.89
N THR A 250 6.35 -13.09 8.02
CA THR A 250 7.73 -13.50 7.72
C THR A 250 8.14 -13.06 6.31
N ALA A 251 9.44 -13.07 6.03
CA ALA A 251 9.95 -12.85 4.68
C ALA A 251 9.40 -13.88 3.67
N ALA A 252 9.09 -15.11 4.10
CA ALA A 252 8.48 -16.12 3.24
C ALA A 252 7.06 -15.75 2.80
N ASP A 253 6.27 -15.15 3.69
CA ASP A 253 4.91 -14.67 3.38
C ASP A 253 4.96 -13.53 2.35
N PHE A 254 5.85 -12.57 2.58
CA PHE A 254 6.09 -11.46 1.65
C PHE A 254 6.56 -11.97 0.29
N ARG A 255 7.53 -12.89 0.25
CA ARG A 255 8.04 -13.48 -0.98
C ARG A 255 6.90 -14.13 -1.76
N ARG A 256 6.06 -14.93 -1.11
CA ARG A 256 4.91 -15.58 -1.75
C ARG A 256 3.98 -14.57 -2.41
N TRP A 257 3.62 -13.48 -1.73
CA TRP A 257 2.71 -12.49 -2.31
C TRP A 257 3.37 -11.65 -3.41
N VAL A 258 4.63 -11.27 -3.23
CA VAL A 258 5.38 -10.49 -4.23
C VAL A 258 5.58 -11.31 -5.50
N ASP A 259 5.96 -12.59 -5.39
CA ASP A 259 6.08 -13.50 -6.53
C ASP A 259 4.73 -13.70 -7.23
N GLU A 260 3.65 -13.88 -6.47
CA GLU A 260 2.30 -14.00 -7.05
C GLU A 260 1.86 -12.74 -7.78
N VAL A 261 2.09 -11.56 -7.17
CA VAL A 261 1.77 -10.26 -7.79
C VAL A 261 2.56 -10.07 -9.07
N PHE A 262 3.85 -10.41 -9.07
CA PHE A 262 4.70 -10.31 -10.24
C PHE A 262 4.22 -11.24 -11.37
N GLU A 263 4.05 -12.53 -11.07
CA GLU A 263 3.72 -13.54 -12.09
C GLU A 263 2.33 -13.33 -12.69
N ARG A 264 1.30 -13.25 -11.85
CA ARG A 264 -0.07 -13.02 -12.31
C ARG A 264 -0.24 -11.63 -12.90
N GLY A 265 0.45 -10.66 -12.34
CA GLY A 265 0.47 -9.30 -12.83
C GLY A 265 1.06 -9.19 -14.23
N ARG A 266 2.19 -9.86 -14.49
CA ARG A 266 2.82 -9.93 -15.81
C ARG A 266 1.88 -10.55 -16.85
N GLU A 267 1.21 -11.64 -16.51
CA GLU A 267 0.23 -12.27 -17.39
C GLU A 267 -0.95 -11.32 -17.68
N ALA A 268 -1.46 -10.63 -16.66
CA ALA A 268 -2.55 -9.67 -16.80
C ALA A 268 -2.16 -8.46 -17.66
N VAL A 269 -0.97 -7.89 -17.44
CA VAL A 269 -0.40 -6.80 -18.28
C VAL A 269 -0.28 -7.24 -19.73
N THR A 270 0.21 -8.46 -19.98
CA THR A 270 0.34 -9.01 -21.33
C THR A 270 -1.03 -9.11 -22.02
N LYS A 271 -2.03 -9.68 -21.34
CA LYS A 271 -3.41 -9.79 -21.87
C LYS A 271 -4.04 -8.42 -22.12
N MET A 272 -3.89 -7.48 -21.18
CA MET A 272 -4.41 -6.11 -21.31
C MET A 272 -3.75 -5.35 -22.45
N SER A 273 -2.42 -5.48 -22.60
CA SER A 273 -1.68 -4.86 -23.70
C SER A 273 -2.12 -5.44 -25.07
N GLN A 274 -2.32 -6.75 -25.17
CA GLN A 274 -2.84 -7.41 -26.38
C GLN A 274 -4.27 -6.96 -26.70
N ALA A 275 -5.07 -6.66 -25.68
CA ALA A 275 -6.40 -6.07 -25.83
C ALA A 275 -6.39 -4.56 -26.17
N GLY A 276 -5.21 -3.94 -26.29
CA GLY A 276 -5.06 -2.52 -26.66
C GLY A 276 -5.27 -1.54 -25.51
N VAL A 277 -5.24 -2.01 -24.25
CA VAL A 277 -5.33 -1.14 -23.07
C VAL A 277 -4.04 -0.31 -22.94
N LYS A 278 -4.16 1.02 -23.09
CA LYS A 278 -3.01 1.95 -23.07
C LYS A 278 -2.50 2.30 -21.68
N SER A 279 -3.25 1.95 -20.63
CA SER A 279 -2.88 2.27 -19.25
C SER A 279 -1.79 1.35 -18.69
N VAL A 280 -1.44 0.26 -19.38
CA VAL A 280 -0.38 -0.67 -18.98
C VAL A 280 0.83 -0.56 -19.91
N ASP A 281 2.02 -0.89 -19.40
CA ASP A 281 3.26 -0.87 -20.17
C ASP A 281 3.93 -2.25 -20.15
N LEU A 282 3.84 -2.95 -21.28
CA LEU A 282 4.41 -4.28 -21.45
C LEU A 282 5.96 -4.28 -21.46
N SER A 283 6.59 -3.16 -21.82
CA SER A 283 8.05 -3.07 -21.90
C SER A 283 8.73 -3.21 -20.53
N LEU A 284 8.00 -2.94 -19.44
CA LEU A 284 8.47 -3.14 -18.06
C LEU A 284 8.64 -4.63 -17.70
N PHE A 285 8.05 -5.52 -18.50
CA PHE A 285 8.04 -6.97 -18.34
C PHE A 285 8.69 -7.71 -19.52
N GLN A 286 9.46 -7.02 -20.36
CA GLN A 286 10.21 -7.61 -21.47
C GLN A 286 11.70 -7.32 -21.33
N ASN A 287 12.55 -8.26 -21.75
CA ASN A 287 13.99 -8.02 -21.82
C ASN A 287 14.25 -6.97 -22.91
N ALA A 288 15.05 -5.95 -22.59
CA ALA A 288 15.37 -4.85 -23.52
C ALA A 288 15.90 -5.35 -24.87
N ASP A 289 16.59 -6.49 -24.88
CA ASP A 289 17.14 -7.12 -26.07
C ASP A 289 16.05 -7.56 -27.08
N VAL A 290 14.88 -7.99 -26.59
CA VAL A 290 13.79 -8.51 -27.44
C VAL A 290 12.95 -7.37 -28.04
N ALA A 291 12.81 -6.26 -27.32
CA ALA A 291 12.01 -5.10 -27.76
C ALA A 291 12.62 -4.36 -28.97
N SER A 292 13.89 -4.62 -29.32
CA SER A 292 14.55 -4.02 -30.49
C SER A 292 14.30 -4.78 -31.81
N LEU A 293 13.66 -5.96 -31.74
CA LEU A 293 13.43 -6.85 -32.88
C LEU A 293 11.95 -6.93 -33.31
N SER A 294 11.05 -6.24 -32.61
CA SER A 294 9.60 -6.16 -32.88
C SER A 294 9.19 -4.76 -33.30
#